data_AF-A0A7W1IC30-F1
#
_entry.id   AF-A0A7W1IC30-F1
#
_cell.length_a   1.000
_cell.length_b   1.000
_cell.length_c   1.000
_cell.angle_alpha   90.00
_cell.angle_beta   90.00
_cell.angle_gamma   90.00
#
_symmetry.space_group_name_H-M   'P 1'
#
loop_
_entity.id
_entity.type
_entity.pdbx_description
1 polymer ?
#
loop_
_entity_poly.entity_id
_entity_poly.type
_entity_poly.pdbx_seq_one_letter_code
_entity_poly.pdbx_strand_id
1 'polypeptide(L)'
;MVRQSPPSRPGRPVAALAAAVLSAAMLALGGCVTKSDITGVQDDIAQLRVENARRDSARAAQLSDVIRGQQRVLDSLGTSGRATGALRGDLQTDLYNIQQQLVQLQELTGQSQQRLTELRTQLEARNAQMNAAPPAPTAAESSGADSTAPSGGSSTAGPTGVAPTGGAPTGGTPGAGASADQMYEASLAQLRRGSTSTARQGLSELVRSYPASERVPDALYFIGQSYAAEKPDSAAVYYNQVVDRYAQSSRAPAALYNLGLLAERRKNSSKAKDAYQRVVKQFPRSDEASLARDRLKALGR
;
A
#
# COMPACT_ATOMS: atom_id res chain seq x y z
N MET A 1 7.96 103.02 37.30
CA MET A 1 6.67 102.97 38.02
C MET A 1 6.70 101.78 38.98
N VAL A 2 6.72 102.10 40.28
CA VAL A 2 5.96 101.46 41.38
C VAL A 2 6.07 99.93 41.48
N ARG A 3 6.94 99.32 42.30
CA ARG A 3 7.03 99.31 43.78
C ARG A 3 5.77 98.73 44.45
N GLN A 4 5.83 97.48 44.91
CA GLN A 4 5.31 97.08 46.23
C GLN A 4 5.81 95.70 46.65
N SER A 5 6.45 95.68 47.83
CA SER A 5 6.73 94.51 48.67
C SER A 5 5.81 94.57 49.91
N PRO A 6 5.97 93.69 50.92
CA PRO A 6 5.24 92.46 51.23
C PRO A 6 4.32 92.64 52.48
N PRO A 7 3.84 91.59 53.18
CA PRO A 7 4.68 91.00 54.24
C PRO A 7 4.49 89.50 54.52
N SER A 8 5.59 88.97 55.07
CA SER A 8 5.78 87.73 55.80
C SER A 8 4.86 87.52 57.00
N ARG A 9 4.57 86.25 57.33
CA ARG A 9 4.29 85.81 58.70
C ARG A 9 4.92 84.45 59.01
N PRO A 10 5.22 84.17 60.30
CA PRO A 10 6.31 83.30 60.72
C PRO A 10 5.84 82.00 61.42
N GLY A 11 6.73 81.00 61.40
CA GLY A 11 6.99 80.07 62.50
C GLY A 11 5.94 79.00 62.85
N ARG A 12 6.33 77.73 62.76
CA ARG A 12 6.81 76.92 63.91
C ARG A 12 7.08 75.44 63.51
N PRO A 13 7.91 74.72 64.28
CA PRO A 13 8.63 73.53 63.83
C PRO A 13 7.85 72.24 64.14
N VAL A 14 7.21 71.64 63.13
CA VAL A 14 6.52 70.34 63.28
C VAL A 14 7.16 69.24 62.41
N ALA A 15 8.07 69.61 61.51
CA ALA A 15 8.62 68.67 60.52
C ALA A 15 9.69 67.69 61.07
N ALA A 16 10.31 67.97 62.21
CA ALA A 16 11.44 67.16 62.70
C ALA A 16 11.04 65.90 63.47
N LEU A 17 9.81 65.82 64.01
CA LEU A 17 9.40 64.71 64.88
C LEU A 17 8.67 63.59 64.11
N ALA A 18 8.06 63.91 62.96
CA ALA A 18 7.39 62.92 62.11
C ALA A 18 8.37 62.04 61.31
N ALA A 19 9.54 62.57 60.92
CA ALA A 19 10.53 61.82 60.15
C ALA A 19 11.24 60.72 60.97
N ALA A 20 11.40 60.93 62.29
CA ALA A 20 12.03 59.95 63.18
C ALA A 20 11.12 58.74 63.48
N VAL A 21 9.81 58.96 63.60
CA VAL A 21 8.84 57.88 63.84
C VAL A 21 8.61 57.05 62.57
N LEU A 22 8.64 57.67 61.39
CA LEU A 22 8.49 56.95 60.11
C LEU A 22 9.73 56.10 59.77
N SER A 23 10.93 56.55 60.15
CA SER A 23 12.18 55.81 59.94
C SER A 23 12.36 54.66 60.93
N ALA A 24 11.88 54.81 62.18
CA ALA A 24 11.87 53.74 63.17
C ALA A 24 10.79 52.67 62.89
N ALA A 25 9.66 53.05 62.28
CA ALA A 25 8.62 52.12 61.88
C ALA A 25 9.02 51.22 60.70
N MET A 26 9.91 51.68 59.79
CA MET A 26 10.42 50.85 58.69
C MET A 26 11.53 49.86 59.09
N LEU A 27 12.23 50.07 60.22
CA LEU A 27 13.19 49.09 60.75
C LEU A 27 12.55 48.05 61.70
N ALA A 28 11.34 48.30 62.20
CA ALA A 28 10.63 47.39 63.10
C ALA A 28 9.77 46.33 62.39
N LEU A 29 9.66 46.38 61.05
CA LEU A 29 9.11 45.28 60.22
C LEU A 29 10.17 44.28 59.75
N GLY A 30 11.39 44.32 60.31
CA GLY A 30 12.38 43.25 60.20
C GLY A 30 11.84 41.97 60.85
N GLY A 31 11.09 41.20 60.06
CA GLY A 31 10.41 39.99 60.49
C GLY A 31 11.32 39.06 61.27
N CYS A 32 10.93 38.73 62.49
CA CYS A 32 11.46 37.57 63.20
C CYS A 32 11.00 36.32 62.45
N VAL A 33 11.70 35.94 61.39
CA VAL A 33 11.71 34.55 60.94
C VAL A 33 12.22 33.73 62.13
N THR A 34 11.36 32.88 62.68
CA THR A 34 11.75 32.07 63.83
C THR A 34 12.70 30.98 63.37
N LYS A 35 13.65 30.57 64.21
CA LYS A 35 14.63 29.51 63.90
C LYS A 35 13.93 28.19 63.48
N SER A 36 12.71 27.99 63.94
CA SER A 36 11.84 26.86 63.59
C SER A 36 11.37 26.90 62.12
N ASP A 37 11.08 28.08 61.58
CA ASP A 37 10.66 28.24 60.18
C ASP A 37 11.83 27.95 59.22
N ILE A 38 13.05 28.36 59.59
CA ILE A 38 14.26 28.07 58.80
C ILE A 38 14.56 26.57 58.78
N THR A 39 14.42 25.87 59.91
CA THR A 39 14.64 24.42 59.96
C THR A 39 13.55 23.66 59.19
N GLY A 40 12.29 24.11 59.30
CA GLY A 40 11.18 23.52 58.52
C GLY A 40 11.40 23.67 57.01
N VAL A 41 11.83 24.83 56.54
CA VAL A 41 12.14 25.06 55.12
C VAL A 41 13.34 24.20 54.65
N GLN A 42 14.36 23.99 55.50
CA GLN A 42 15.48 23.12 55.14
C GLN A 42 15.07 21.64 55.02
N ASP A 43 14.20 21.17 55.92
CA ASP A 43 13.65 19.82 55.88
C ASP A 43 12.75 19.62 54.64
N ASP A 44 11.89 20.59 54.31
CA ASP A 44 11.06 20.58 53.11
C ASP A 44 11.91 20.54 51.82
N ILE A 45 12.99 21.33 51.76
CA ILE A 45 13.93 21.30 50.62
C ILE A 45 14.62 19.93 50.50
N ALA A 46 15.02 19.33 51.63
CA ALA A 46 15.62 18.00 51.62
C ALA A 46 14.63 16.94 51.14
N GLN A 47 13.38 17.01 51.60
CA GLN A 47 12.31 16.10 51.19
C GLN A 47 11.95 16.25 49.71
N LEU A 48 11.83 17.48 49.20
CA LEU A 48 11.58 17.77 47.79
C LEU A 48 12.70 17.28 46.86
N ARG A 49 13.96 17.38 47.29
CA ARG A 49 15.11 16.85 46.54
C ARG A 49 15.05 15.32 46.43
N VAL A 50 14.69 14.63 47.52
CA VAL A 50 14.52 13.18 47.51
C VAL A 50 13.36 12.76 46.60
N GLU A 51 12.25 13.50 46.62
CA GLU A 51 11.09 13.20 45.77
C GLU A 51 11.38 13.43 44.28
N ASN A 52 12.06 14.53 43.94
CA ASN A 52 12.51 14.77 42.56
C ASN A 52 13.51 13.71 42.11
N ALA A 53 14.47 13.31 42.95
CA ALA A 53 15.42 12.24 42.62
C ALA A 53 14.71 10.89 42.37
N ARG A 54 13.64 10.58 43.12
CA ARG A 54 12.80 9.39 42.87
C ARG A 54 12.01 9.48 41.57
N ARG A 55 11.46 10.66 41.25
CA ARG A 55 10.74 10.88 39.97
C ARG A 55 11.68 10.78 38.78
N ASP A 56 12.90 11.30 38.91
CA ASP A 56 13.90 11.27 37.84
C ASP A 56 14.44 9.87 37.62
N SER A 57 14.68 9.09 38.69
CA SER A 57 15.06 7.68 38.55
C SER A 57 13.95 6.82 37.94
N ALA A 58 12.68 7.08 38.27
CA ALA A 58 11.53 6.42 37.64
C ALA A 58 11.40 6.76 36.15
N ARG A 59 11.58 8.04 35.77
CA ARG A 59 11.61 8.46 34.35
C ARG A 59 12.76 7.82 33.59
N ALA A 60 13.95 7.72 34.19
CA ALA A 60 15.11 7.06 33.59
C ALA A 60 14.86 5.57 33.36
N ALA A 61 14.26 4.87 34.33
CA ALA A 61 13.87 3.47 34.19
C ALA A 61 12.85 3.28 33.05
N GLN A 62 11.83 4.12 32.98
CA GLN A 62 10.82 4.07 31.92
C GLN A 62 11.44 4.31 30.53
N LEU A 63 12.36 5.26 30.39
CA LEU A 63 13.08 5.50 29.15
C LEU A 63 13.90 4.26 28.73
N SER A 64 14.55 3.61 29.70
CA SER A 64 15.33 2.38 29.45
C SER A 64 14.48 1.22 28.97
N ASP A 65 13.24 1.10 29.45
CA ASP A 65 12.29 0.07 29.00
C ASP A 65 11.80 0.35 27.59
N VAL A 66 11.59 1.62 27.23
CA VAL A 66 11.24 2.02 25.85
C VAL A 66 12.37 1.70 24.88
N ILE A 67 13.63 2.01 25.24
CA ILE A 67 14.80 1.69 24.41
C ILE A 67 14.94 0.17 24.22
N ARG A 68 14.83 -0.61 25.30
CA ARG A 68 14.85 -2.08 25.22
C ARG A 68 13.66 -2.63 24.43
N GLY A 69 12.51 -1.97 24.48
CA GLY A 69 11.34 -2.26 23.64
C GLY A 69 11.63 -2.07 22.16
N GLN A 70 12.23 -0.92 21.78
CA GLN A 70 12.62 -0.65 20.41
C GLN A 70 13.65 -1.65 19.87
N GLN A 71 14.64 -2.02 20.68
CA GLN A 71 15.66 -3.01 20.30
C GLN A 71 15.03 -4.39 20.01
N ARG A 72 14.12 -4.86 20.90
CA ARG A 72 13.39 -6.12 20.65
C ARG A 72 12.57 -6.08 19.37
N VAL A 73 11.95 -4.94 19.06
CA VAL A 73 11.21 -4.76 17.81
C VAL A 73 12.17 -4.85 16.61
N LEU A 74 13.29 -4.13 16.63
CA LEU A 74 14.30 -4.19 15.56
C LEU A 74 14.84 -5.61 15.34
N ASP A 75 15.13 -6.34 16.43
CA ASP A 75 15.57 -7.72 16.36
C ASP A 75 14.50 -8.62 15.73
N SER A 76 13.23 -8.44 16.10
CA SER A 76 12.11 -9.19 15.52
C SER A 76 11.90 -8.91 14.03
N LEU A 77 12.12 -7.65 13.60
CA LEU A 77 12.09 -7.30 12.19
C LEU A 77 13.25 -7.94 11.43
N GLY A 78 14.44 -7.97 12.04
CA GLY A 78 15.62 -8.61 11.46
C GLY A 78 15.47 -10.12 11.29
N THR A 79 14.88 -10.81 12.28
CA THR A 79 14.61 -12.26 12.17
C THR A 79 13.51 -12.56 11.16
N SER A 80 12.43 -11.75 11.13
CA SER A 80 11.36 -11.87 10.13
C SER A 80 11.88 -11.66 8.70
N GLY A 81 12.75 -10.67 8.50
CA GLY A 81 13.41 -10.41 7.22
C GLY A 81 14.25 -11.59 6.74
N ARG A 82 15.05 -12.18 7.64
CA ARG A 82 15.85 -13.38 7.32
C ARG A 82 14.98 -14.60 6.99
N ALA A 83 13.92 -14.85 7.76
CA ALA A 83 12.97 -15.94 7.49
C ALA A 83 12.29 -15.78 6.11
N THR A 84 11.90 -14.55 5.77
CA THR A 84 11.30 -14.23 4.47
C THR A 84 12.29 -14.40 3.33
N GLY A 85 13.57 -14.06 3.55
CA GLY A 85 14.65 -14.26 2.59
C GLY A 85 14.93 -15.74 2.32
N ALA A 86 14.98 -16.56 3.37
CA ALA A 86 15.14 -18.01 3.27
C ALA A 86 13.99 -18.64 2.46
N LEU A 87 12.74 -18.32 2.80
CA LEU A 87 11.57 -18.82 2.08
C LEU A 87 11.62 -18.47 0.58
N ARG A 88 12.10 -17.27 0.24
CA ARG A 88 12.27 -16.86 -1.16
C ARG A 88 13.35 -17.69 -1.87
N GLY A 89 14.46 -17.99 -1.19
CA GLY A 89 15.51 -18.84 -1.71
C GLY A 89 15.04 -20.27 -1.94
N ASP A 90 14.25 -20.83 -1.01
CA ASP A 90 13.68 -22.16 -1.12
C ASP A 90 12.70 -22.24 -2.30
N LEU A 91 11.76 -21.29 -2.41
CA LEU A 91 10.84 -21.23 -3.56
C LEU A 91 11.56 -21.11 -4.90
N GLN A 92 12.65 -20.35 -4.97
CA GLN A 92 13.41 -20.19 -6.20
C GLN A 92 14.16 -21.48 -6.57
N THR A 93 14.68 -22.19 -5.57
CA THR A 93 15.30 -23.50 -5.73
C THR A 93 14.27 -24.54 -6.18
N ASP A 94 13.08 -24.55 -5.58
CA ASP A 94 11.99 -25.46 -5.95
C ASP A 94 11.52 -25.23 -7.39
N LEU A 95 11.38 -23.98 -7.83
CA LEU A 95 11.03 -23.68 -9.22
C LEU A 95 12.10 -24.15 -10.21
N TYR A 96 13.37 -24.12 -9.83
CA TYR A 96 14.45 -24.68 -10.65
C TYR A 96 14.36 -26.20 -10.72
N ASN A 97 14.13 -26.86 -9.58
CA ASN A 97 13.96 -28.32 -9.50
C ASN A 97 12.75 -28.83 -10.31
N ILE A 98 11.61 -28.14 -10.22
CA ILE A 98 10.39 -28.48 -10.98
C ILE A 98 10.65 -28.36 -12.49
N GLN A 99 11.36 -27.33 -12.93
CA GLN A 99 11.72 -27.20 -14.35
C GLN A 99 12.61 -28.34 -14.83
N GLN A 100 13.56 -28.80 -14.02
CA GLN A 100 14.37 -29.97 -14.37
C GLN A 100 13.54 -31.25 -14.46
N GLN A 101 12.59 -31.46 -13.53
CA GLN A 101 11.68 -32.61 -13.58
C GLN A 101 10.80 -32.60 -14.83
N LEU A 102 10.32 -31.43 -15.25
CA LEU A 102 9.53 -31.29 -16.49
C LEU A 102 10.33 -31.71 -17.73
N VAL A 103 11.59 -31.29 -17.82
CA VAL A 103 12.48 -31.71 -18.93
C VAL A 103 12.67 -33.23 -18.92
N GLN A 104 12.89 -33.82 -17.75
CA GLN A 104 13.09 -35.26 -17.61
C GLN A 104 11.81 -36.05 -17.95
N LEU A 105 10.64 -35.57 -17.55
CA LEU A 105 9.35 -36.15 -17.92
C LEU A 105 9.08 -36.04 -19.42
N GLN A 106 9.45 -34.92 -20.05
CA GLN A 106 9.26 -34.73 -21.48
C GLN A 106 10.19 -35.64 -22.29
N GLU A 107 11.41 -35.88 -21.82
CA GLU A 107 12.32 -36.87 -22.40
C GLU A 107 11.79 -38.30 -22.26
N LEU A 108 11.34 -38.70 -21.06
CA LEU A 108 10.72 -40.01 -20.81
C LEU A 108 9.47 -40.23 -21.65
N THR A 109 8.66 -39.20 -21.80
CA THR A 109 7.46 -39.23 -22.65
C THR A 109 7.86 -39.41 -24.11
N GLY A 110 8.87 -38.69 -24.58
CA GLY A 110 9.43 -38.83 -25.93
C GLY A 110 9.94 -40.25 -26.21
N GLN A 111 10.70 -40.83 -25.28
CA GLN A 111 11.18 -42.21 -25.37
C GLN A 111 10.02 -43.21 -25.40
N SER A 112 8.97 -43.00 -24.60
CA SER A 112 7.79 -43.88 -24.60
C SER A 112 7.06 -43.87 -25.95
N GLN A 113 6.92 -42.69 -26.58
CA GLN A 113 6.27 -42.57 -27.88
C GLN A 113 7.10 -43.21 -29.00
N GLN A 114 8.43 -43.07 -28.96
CA GLN A 114 9.33 -43.76 -29.88
C GLN A 114 9.19 -45.28 -29.74
N ARG A 115 9.22 -45.80 -28.51
CA ARG A 115 9.09 -47.23 -28.23
C ARG A 115 7.74 -47.80 -28.65
N LEU A 116 6.66 -47.05 -28.50
CA LEU A 116 5.34 -47.41 -29.00
C LEU A 116 5.28 -47.43 -30.53
N THR A 117 5.96 -46.50 -31.19
CA THR A 117 6.03 -46.45 -32.66
C THR A 117 6.81 -47.65 -33.20
N GLU A 118 7.91 -48.01 -32.54
CA GLU A 118 8.71 -49.18 -32.91
C GLU A 118 7.99 -50.51 -32.65
N LEU A 119 7.25 -50.63 -31.55
CA LEU A 119 6.40 -51.80 -31.30
C LEU A 119 5.29 -51.93 -32.35
N ARG A 120 4.69 -50.81 -32.78
CA ARG A 120 3.67 -50.82 -33.84
C ARG A 120 4.25 -51.30 -35.17
N THR A 121 5.39 -50.78 -35.58
CA THR A 121 6.04 -51.19 -36.84
C THR A 121 6.49 -52.65 -36.79
N GLN A 122 6.99 -53.14 -35.66
CA GLN A 122 7.31 -54.57 -35.49
C GLN A 122 6.06 -55.45 -35.62
N LEU A 123 4.93 -55.04 -35.04
CA LEU A 123 3.67 -55.78 -35.15
C LEU A 123 3.15 -55.81 -36.59
N GLU A 124 3.20 -54.68 -37.30
CA GLU A 124 2.81 -54.60 -38.71
C GLU A 124 3.69 -55.47 -39.61
N ALA A 125 5.02 -55.44 -39.41
CA ALA A 125 5.96 -56.27 -40.15
C ALA A 125 5.70 -57.77 -39.90
N ARG A 126 5.48 -58.16 -38.64
CA ARG A 126 5.15 -59.54 -38.26
C ARG A 126 3.81 -59.98 -38.85
N ASN A 127 2.80 -59.11 -38.83
CA ASN A 127 1.48 -59.39 -39.39
C ASN A 127 1.55 -59.52 -40.91
N ALA A 128 2.31 -58.67 -41.60
CA ALA A 128 2.55 -58.76 -43.03
C ALA A 128 3.28 -60.06 -43.41
N GLN A 129 4.24 -60.52 -42.59
CA GLN A 129 4.87 -61.84 -42.77
C GLN A 129 3.90 -63.00 -42.55
N MET A 130 2.99 -62.88 -41.58
CA MET A 130 1.98 -63.93 -41.33
C MET A 130 0.86 -63.95 -42.39
N ASN A 131 0.51 -62.79 -42.97
CA ASN A 131 -0.52 -62.67 -44.01
C ASN A 131 0.02 -62.84 -45.45
N ALA A 132 1.34 -62.87 -45.65
CA ALA A 132 1.95 -63.20 -46.94
C ALA A 132 1.89 -64.72 -47.18
N ALA A 133 0.70 -65.23 -47.52
CA ALA A 133 0.54 -66.50 -48.20
C ALA A 133 0.95 -66.36 -49.69
N PRO A 134 1.52 -67.38 -50.33
CA PRO A 134 2.12 -67.27 -51.67
C PRO A 134 1.05 -67.06 -52.75
N PRO A 135 1.29 -66.19 -53.76
CA PRO A 135 0.33 -65.97 -54.83
C PRO A 135 0.40 -67.12 -55.87
N ALA A 136 -0.76 -67.68 -56.21
CA ALA A 136 -0.95 -68.47 -57.43
C ALA A 136 -1.06 -67.54 -58.65
N PRO A 137 -0.58 -67.94 -59.85
CA PRO A 137 -0.54 -67.06 -61.01
C PRO A 137 -1.80 -67.20 -61.86
N THR A 138 -2.36 -66.10 -62.37
CA THR A 138 -3.11 -66.09 -63.64
C THR A 138 -3.19 -64.69 -64.24
N ALA A 139 -2.52 -64.59 -65.38
CA ALA A 139 -2.69 -63.79 -66.59
C ALA A 139 -3.71 -62.63 -66.71
N ALA A 140 -3.22 -61.65 -67.48
CA ALA A 140 -3.88 -60.92 -68.58
C ALA A 140 -4.46 -59.50 -68.31
N GLU A 141 -3.66 -58.53 -68.77
CA GLU A 141 -4.00 -57.43 -69.71
C GLU A 141 -5.29 -56.60 -69.50
N SER A 142 -5.14 -55.28 -69.35
CA SER A 142 -5.40 -54.33 -70.45
C SER A 142 -5.19 -52.87 -70.06
N SER A 143 -4.85 -52.10 -71.09
CA SER A 143 -4.58 -50.68 -71.22
C SER A 143 -5.63 -49.70 -70.69
N GLY A 144 -5.18 -48.46 -70.46
CA GLY A 144 -6.00 -47.24 -70.38
C GLY A 144 -5.33 -46.21 -69.47
N ALA A 145 -4.43 -45.37 -69.99
CA ALA A 145 -4.71 -43.97 -70.31
C ALA A 145 -5.26 -43.17 -69.11
N ASP A 146 -4.49 -42.24 -68.54
CA ASP A 146 -4.43 -40.85 -69.03
C ASP A 146 -3.77 -39.92 -67.99
N SER A 147 -2.87 -39.10 -68.52
CA SER A 147 -2.50 -37.72 -68.19
C SER A 147 -2.44 -37.16 -66.76
N THR A 148 -1.25 -36.56 -66.54
CA THR A 148 -0.98 -35.23 -65.95
C THR A 148 -0.74 -35.08 -64.44
N ALA A 149 0.56 -35.09 -64.13
CA ALA A 149 1.24 -34.36 -63.06
C ALA A 149 1.11 -32.81 -63.23
N PRO A 150 1.70 -31.92 -62.39
CA PRO A 150 2.62 -32.19 -61.27
C PRO A 150 2.46 -31.33 -59.98
N SER A 151 3.25 -31.75 -58.97
CA SER A 151 4.00 -30.98 -57.97
C SER A 151 4.16 -29.47 -58.25
N GLY A 152 4.06 -28.54 -57.30
CA GLY A 152 4.73 -28.50 -56.00
C GLY A 152 6.04 -27.70 -56.10
N GLY A 153 6.08 -26.50 -55.48
CA GLY A 153 7.36 -25.87 -55.08
C GLY A 153 7.55 -24.37 -55.33
N SER A 154 7.65 -23.63 -54.20
CA SER A 154 8.63 -22.56 -53.91
C SER A 154 8.28 -21.08 -54.14
N SER A 155 7.97 -20.43 -53.00
CA SER A 155 8.75 -19.35 -52.35
C SER A 155 9.01 -18.02 -53.08
N THR A 156 8.53 -16.92 -52.49
CA THR A 156 9.28 -15.66 -52.35
C THR A 156 8.80 -14.90 -51.11
N ALA A 157 9.76 -14.42 -50.34
CA ALA A 157 9.66 -13.68 -49.09
C ALA A 157 9.32 -12.18 -49.28
N GLY A 158 8.84 -11.53 -48.21
CA GLY A 158 9.00 -10.09 -48.04
C GLY A 158 7.81 -9.36 -47.39
N PRO A 159 7.97 -8.72 -46.22
CA PRO A 159 6.86 -8.29 -45.37
C PRO A 159 6.44 -6.84 -45.64
N THR A 160 5.19 -6.48 -45.33
CA THR A 160 4.80 -5.07 -45.19
C THR A 160 3.90 -4.93 -43.97
N GLY A 161 4.44 -4.27 -42.95
CA GLY A 161 3.72 -3.88 -41.76
C GLY A 161 2.80 -2.70 -42.02
N VAL A 162 1.71 -2.65 -41.25
CA VAL A 162 0.94 -1.43 -40.98
C VAL A 162 0.26 -1.60 -39.63
N ALA A 163 0.75 -0.87 -38.64
CA ALA A 163 0.02 -0.52 -37.43
C ALA A 163 -0.84 0.73 -37.73
N PRO A 164 -2.02 0.91 -37.11
CA PRO A 164 -2.65 2.21 -37.06
C PRO A 164 -2.30 2.94 -35.76
N THR A 165 -1.92 4.20 -35.96
CA THR A 165 -1.60 5.22 -34.98
C THR A 165 -2.87 5.87 -34.42
N GLY A 166 -2.88 6.15 -33.12
CA GLY A 166 -3.77 7.14 -32.49
C GLY A 166 -3.06 7.75 -31.27
N GLY A 167 -2.58 9.00 -31.41
CA GLY A 167 -1.95 9.79 -30.33
C GLY A 167 -2.97 10.25 -29.26
N ALA A 168 -2.61 10.79 -28.10
CA ALA A 168 -1.42 11.50 -27.60
C ALA A 168 -1.49 11.56 -26.03
N PRO A 169 -0.61 12.25 -25.27
CA PRO A 169 0.74 12.75 -25.57
C PRO A 169 1.83 12.10 -24.67
N THR A 170 3.05 12.15 -25.17
CA THR A 170 4.28 11.74 -24.49
C THR A 170 4.69 12.79 -23.46
N GLY A 171 4.93 12.34 -22.23
CA GLY A 171 5.54 13.12 -21.17
C GLY A 171 5.97 12.26 -20.00
N GLY A 172 6.47 11.05 -20.25
CA GLY A 172 6.94 10.14 -19.21
C GLY A 172 8.25 9.51 -19.62
N THR A 173 9.32 9.84 -18.91
CA THR A 173 10.60 9.13 -18.99
C THR A 173 10.35 7.62 -18.88
N PRO A 174 10.86 6.78 -19.78
CA PRO A 174 10.62 5.32 -19.77
C PRO A 174 10.99 4.61 -18.46
N GLY A 175 11.79 5.23 -17.59
CA GLY A 175 12.11 4.73 -16.25
C GLY A 175 11.05 5.02 -15.17
N ALA A 176 10.23 6.07 -15.31
CA ALA A 176 9.29 6.47 -14.25
C ALA A 176 8.06 5.55 -14.19
N GLY A 177 7.57 5.09 -15.35
CA GLY A 177 6.47 4.11 -15.42
C GLY A 177 6.85 2.76 -14.81
N ALA A 178 8.01 2.23 -15.19
CA ALA A 178 8.55 0.99 -14.62
C ALA A 178 8.75 1.09 -13.09
N SER A 179 9.20 2.26 -12.60
CA SER A 179 9.37 2.50 -11.16
C SER A 179 8.03 2.56 -10.41
N ALA A 180 7.02 3.21 -10.99
CA ALA A 180 5.68 3.28 -10.41
C ALA A 180 5.00 1.90 -10.39
N ASP A 181 5.13 1.13 -11.48
CA ASP A 181 4.65 -0.25 -11.56
C ASP A 181 5.31 -1.13 -10.48
N GLN A 182 6.64 -1.03 -10.32
CA GLN A 182 7.37 -1.79 -9.31
C GLN A 182 6.93 -1.43 -7.88
N MET A 183 6.74 -0.14 -7.58
CA MET A 183 6.24 0.30 -6.26
C MET A 183 4.82 -0.20 -6.00
N TYR A 184 3.98 -0.18 -7.02
CA TYR A 184 2.62 -0.68 -6.96
C TYR A 184 2.60 -2.18 -6.64
N GLU A 185 3.34 -2.98 -7.41
CA GLU A 185 3.42 -4.43 -7.23
C GLU A 185 3.99 -4.82 -5.87
N ALA A 186 5.06 -4.14 -5.43
CA ALA A 186 5.65 -4.35 -4.11
C ALA A 186 4.64 -4.08 -2.99
N SER A 187 3.84 -3.00 -3.13
CA SER A 187 2.82 -2.64 -2.14
C SER A 187 1.65 -3.63 -2.14
N LEU A 188 1.22 -4.13 -3.31
CA LEU A 188 0.22 -5.18 -3.38
C LEU A 188 0.71 -6.49 -2.76
N ALA A 189 1.99 -6.83 -2.91
CA ALA A 189 2.58 -7.97 -2.23
C ALA A 189 2.51 -7.83 -0.70
N GLN A 190 2.66 -6.61 -0.17
CA GLN A 190 2.47 -6.35 1.26
C GLN A 190 1.01 -6.51 1.69
N LEU A 191 0.02 -6.08 0.88
CA LEU A 191 -1.40 -6.34 1.17
C LEU A 191 -1.70 -7.84 1.23
N ARG A 192 -1.16 -8.63 0.31
CA ARG A 192 -1.32 -10.09 0.29
C ARG A 192 -0.72 -10.77 1.54
N ARG A 193 0.30 -10.15 2.13
CA ARG A 193 0.93 -10.61 3.38
C ARG A 193 0.20 -10.12 4.65
N GLY A 194 -0.87 -9.34 4.50
CA GLY A 194 -1.61 -8.74 5.62
C GLY A 194 -1.00 -7.45 6.17
N SER A 195 0.15 -7.00 5.63
CA SER A 195 0.84 -5.79 6.05
C SER A 195 0.18 -4.53 5.46
N THR A 196 -1.04 -4.21 5.90
CA THR A 196 -1.85 -3.11 5.37
C THR A 196 -1.23 -1.72 5.60
N SER A 197 -0.53 -1.51 6.71
CA SER A 197 0.16 -0.25 7.01
C SER A 197 1.32 0.00 6.05
N THR A 198 2.20 -0.98 5.88
CA THR A 198 3.34 -0.91 4.96
C THR A 198 2.88 -0.73 3.51
N ALA A 199 1.83 -1.45 3.10
CA ALA A 199 1.25 -1.28 1.78
C ALA A 199 0.70 0.14 1.56
N ARG A 200 -0.03 0.70 2.54
CA ARG A 200 -0.52 2.09 2.47
C ARG A 200 0.61 3.08 2.28
N GLN A 201 1.72 2.90 2.99
CA GLN A 201 2.89 3.77 2.86
C GLN A 201 3.47 3.69 1.45
N GLY A 202 3.70 2.48 0.93
CA GLY A 202 4.25 2.29 -0.43
C GLY A 202 3.33 2.86 -1.53
N LEU A 203 2.01 2.63 -1.43
CA LEU A 203 1.05 3.19 -2.37
C LEU A 203 0.94 4.71 -2.26
N SER A 204 1.01 5.27 -1.05
CA SER A 204 0.98 6.73 -0.87
C SER A 204 2.23 7.38 -1.45
N GLU A 205 3.38 6.72 -1.30
CA GLU A 205 4.63 7.18 -1.89
C GLU A 205 4.59 7.12 -3.41
N LEU A 206 3.99 6.08 -4.00
CA LEU A 206 3.75 6.02 -5.45
C LEU A 206 2.93 7.23 -5.93
N VAL A 207 1.82 7.54 -5.27
CA VAL A 207 0.95 8.67 -5.64
C VAL A 207 1.70 10.00 -5.54
N ARG A 208 2.58 10.15 -4.53
CA ARG A 208 3.37 11.36 -4.30
C ARG A 208 4.50 11.53 -5.30
N SER A 209 5.22 10.44 -5.58
CA SER A 209 6.43 10.45 -6.41
C SER A 209 6.13 10.32 -7.90
N TYR A 210 4.99 9.73 -8.26
CA TYR A 210 4.56 9.53 -9.64
C TYR A 210 3.09 9.95 -9.86
N PRO A 211 2.74 11.23 -9.64
CA PRO A 211 1.34 11.70 -9.69
C PRO A 211 0.68 11.59 -11.08
N ALA A 212 1.48 11.48 -12.15
CA ALA A 212 1.01 11.30 -13.52
C ALA A 212 0.97 9.82 -13.97
N SER A 213 1.33 8.87 -13.11
CA SER A 213 1.31 7.44 -13.46
C SER A 213 -0.11 6.92 -13.64
N GLU A 214 -0.31 6.02 -14.61
CA GLU A 214 -1.56 5.29 -14.79
C GLU A 214 -1.92 4.39 -13.58
N ARG A 215 -0.95 4.11 -12.70
CA ARG A 215 -1.15 3.37 -11.45
C ARG A 215 -1.71 4.20 -10.30
N VAL A 216 -1.77 5.52 -10.42
CA VAL A 216 -2.31 6.39 -9.36
C VAL A 216 -3.75 6.04 -8.98
N PRO A 217 -4.72 5.90 -9.91
CA PRO A 217 -6.08 5.52 -9.54
C PRO A 217 -6.17 4.13 -8.89
N ASP A 218 -5.35 3.18 -9.34
CA ASP A 218 -5.21 1.87 -8.68
C ASP A 218 -4.70 2.01 -7.25
N ALA A 219 -3.61 2.76 -7.06
CA ALA A 219 -3.01 2.97 -5.76
C ALA A 219 -3.99 3.65 -4.77
N LEU A 220 -4.67 4.71 -5.21
CA LEU A 220 -5.70 5.39 -4.42
C LEU A 220 -6.84 4.44 -4.04
N TYR A 221 -7.29 3.58 -4.97
CA TYR A 221 -8.30 2.57 -4.70
C TYR A 221 -7.86 1.58 -3.61
N PHE A 222 -6.64 1.05 -3.70
CA PHE A 222 -6.12 0.10 -2.72
C PHE A 222 -5.83 0.75 -1.35
N ILE A 223 -5.41 2.01 -1.32
CA ILE A 223 -5.34 2.79 -0.08
C ILE A 223 -6.74 2.89 0.55
N GLY A 224 -7.75 3.27 -0.22
CA GLY A 224 -9.14 3.30 0.24
C GLY A 224 -9.60 1.95 0.80
N GLN A 225 -9.31 0.86 0.09
CA GLN A 225 -9.66 -0.50 0.50
C GLN A 225 -9.01 -0.90 1.82
N SER A 226 -7.73 -0.56 2.00
CA SER A 226 -7.02 -0.85 3.25
C SER A 226 -7.58 -0.08 4.45
N TYR A 227 -8.14 1.13 4.25
CA TYR A 227 -8.81 1.89 5.30
C TYR A 227 -10.25 1.44 5.54
N ALA A 228 -10.90 0.73 4.61
CA ALA A 228 -12.35 0.50 4.66
C ALA A 228 -12.82 -0.25 5.91
N ALA A 229 -11.98 -1.08 6.52
CA ALA A 229 -12.28 -1.78 7.77
C ALA A 229 -11.97 -0.93 9.02
N GLU A 230 -10.84 -0.24 9.03
CA GLU A 230 -10.32 0.50 10.20
C GLU A 230 -10.93 1.90 10.35
N LYS A 231 -11.00 2.65 9.24
CA LYS A 231 -11.37 4.06 9.18
C LYS A 231 -12.21 4.33 7.93
N PRO A 232 -13.53 4.08 7.96
CA PRO A 232 -14.40 4.22 6.80
C PRO A 232 -14.48 5.67 6.28
N ASP A 233 -14.20 6.68 7.12
CA ASP A 233 -14.10 8.08 6.70
C ASP A 233 -12.90 8.31 5.80
N SER A 234 -11.72 7.83 6.22
CA SER A 234 -10.51 7.92 5.41
C SER A 234 -10.67 7.17 4.09
N ALA A 235 -11.27 5.98 4.11
CA ALA A 235 -11.54 5.21 2.90
C ALA A 235 -12.39 5.99 1.88
N ALA A 236 -13.45 6.66 2.34
CA ALA A 236 -14.31 7.45 1.47
C ALA A 236 -13.57 8.61 0.80
N VAL A 237 -12.62 9.25 1.48
CA VAL A 237 -11.81 10.33 0.88
C VAL A 237 -11.02 9.82 -0.33
N TYR A 238 -10.34 8.67 -0.20
CA TYR A 238 -9.57 8.10 -1.31
C TYR A 238 -10.46 7.61 -2.46
N TYR A 239 -11.59 6.98 -2.17
CA TYR A 239 -12.52 6.58 -3.24
C TYR A 239 -13.11 7.78 -3.98
N ASN A 240 -13.47 8.86 -3.28
CA ASN A 240 -13.91 10.09 -3.94
C ASN A 240 -12.82 10.66 -4.85
N GLN A 241 -11.54 10.64 -4.44
CA GLN A 241 -10.45 11.08 -5.31
C GLN A 241 -10.38 10.26 -6.61
N VAL A 242 -10.57 8.94 -6.56
CA VAL A 242 -10.62 8.10 -7.76
C VAL A 242 -11.78 8.50 -8.66
N VAL A 243 -12.98 8.67 -8.10
CA VAL A 243 -14.18 8.99 -8.87
C VAL A 243 -14.13 10.40 -9.46
N ASP A 244 -13.64 11.38 -8.70
CA ASP A 244 -13.68 12.79 -9.08
C ASP A 244 -12.53 13.18 -10.01
N ARG A 245 -11.35 12.59 -9.82
CA ARG A 245 -10.16 12.92 -10.64
C ARG A 245 -9.86 11.92 -11.74
N TYR A 246 -10.31 10.67 -11.58
CA TYR A 246 -9.97 9.56 -12.47
C TYR A 246 -11.22 8.81 -12.93
N ALA A 247 -12.28 9.55 -13.30
CA ALA A 247 -13.56 8.97 -13.72
C ALA A 247 -13.48 7.99 -14.91
N GLN A 248 -12.44 8.11 -15.75
CA GLN A 248 -12.19 7.20 -16.88
C GLN A 248 -11.36 5.96 -16.50
N SER A 249 -10.83 5.87 -15.29
CA SER A 249 -10.09 4.71 -14.82
C SER A 249 -11.00 3.50 -14.67
N SER A 250 -10.45 2.31 -14.94
CA SER A 250 -11.10 1.03 -14.64
C SER A 250 -11.48 0.87 -13.16
N ARG A 251 -10.88 1.67 -12.25
CA ARG A 251 -11.21 1.67 -10.80
C ARG A 251 -12.35 2.59 -10.40
N ALA A 252 -12.75 3.53 -11.25
CA ALA A 252 -13.83 4.45 -10.95
C ALA A 252 -15.16 3.76 -10.58
N PRO A 253 -15.65 2.74 -11.32
CA PRO A 253 -16.88 2.03 -10.93
C PRO A 253 -16.73 1.30 -9.59
N ALA A 254 -15.61 0.62 -9.36
CA ALA A 254 -15.30 -0.06 -8.11
C ALA A 254 -15.23 0.90 -6.90
N ALA A 255 -14.57 2.05 -7.06
CA ALA A 255 -14.48 3.08 -6.02
C ALA A 255 -15.86 3.65 -5.67
N LEU A 256 -16.68 3.95 -6.68
CA LEU A 256 -18.02 4.50 -6.50
C LEU A 256 -18.98 3.49 -5.86
N TYR A 257 -18.87 2.21 -6.24
CA TYR A 257 -19.61 1.13 -5.58
C TYR A 257 -19.20 0.96 -4.11
N ASN A 258 -17.89 1.01 -3.82
CA ASN A 258 -17.40 0.93 -2.44
C ASN A 258 -17.83 2.14 -1.58
N LEU A 259 -17.97 3.34 -2.15
CA LEU A 259 -18.58 4.48 -1.46
C LEU A 259 -20.02 4.18 -1.03
N GLY A 260 -20.80 3.52 -1.89
CA GLY A 260 -22.13 3.03 -1.54
C GLY A 260 -22.10 2.03 -0.39
N LEU A 261 -21.17 1.06 -0.42
CA LEU A 261 -21.04 0.07 0.66
C LEU A 261 -20.63 0.70 1.99
N LEU A 262 -19.77 1.71 1.97
CA LEU A 262 -19.41 2.49 3.16
C LEU A 262 -20.62 3.26 3.70
N ALA A 263 -21.46 3.82 2.83
CA ALA A 263 -22.69 4.49 3.24
C ALA A 263 -23.72 3.52 3.84
N GLU A 264 -23.90 2.33 3.26
CA GLU A 264 -24.73 1.26 3.84
C GLU A 264 -24.26 0.87 5.24
N ARG A 265 -22.95 0.70 5.43
CA ARG A 265 -22.36 0.37 6.73
C ARG A 265 -22.64 1.41 7.80
N ARG A 266 -22.77 2.68 7.39
CA ARG A 266 -23.16 3.80 8.26
C ARG A 266 -24.67 3.96 8.41
N LYS A 267 -25.46 3.02 7.88
CA LYS A 267 -26.92 3.07 7.84
C LYS A 267 -27.47 4.32 7.13
N ASN A 268 -26.68 4.92 6.23
CA ASN A 268 -27.12 6.05 5.43
C ASN A 268 -27.63 5.55 4.07
N SER A 269 -28.86 5.02 4.07
CA SER A 269 -29.48 4.44 2.89
C SER A 269 -29.67 5.45 1.75
N SER A 270 -29.86 6.74 2.06
CA SER A 270 -29.95 7.78 1.03
C SER A 270 -28.65 7.91 0.25
N LYS A 271 -27.52 8.12 0.95
CA LYS A 271 -26.21 8.22 0.30
C LYS A 271 -25.80 6.93 -0.41
N ALA A 272 -26.17 5.77 0.14
CA ALA A 272 -25.93 4.49 -0.51
C ALA A 272 -26.70 4.38 -1.84
N LYS A 273 -28.00 4.72 -1.85
CA LYS A 273 -28.81 4.76 -3.07
C LYS A 273 -28.22 5.71 -4.10
N ASP A 274 -27.83 6.92 -3.70
CA ASP A 274 -27.23 7.90 -4.62
C ASP A 274 -25.95 7.37 -5.27
N ALA A 275 -25.05 6.77 -4.46
CA ALA A 275 -23.81 6.19 -4.97
C ALA A 275 -24.09 5.06 -5.97
N TYR A 276 -24.97 4.11 -5.64
CA TYR A 276 -25.31 3.00 -6.52
C TYR A 276 -26.01 3.45 -7.80
N GLN A 277 -26.92 4.43 -7.72
CA GLN A 277 -27.55 5.01 -8.91
C GLN A 277 -26.51 5.65 -9.83
N ARG A 278 -25.51 6.35 -9.25
CA ARG A 278 -24.41 6.90 -10.05
C ARG A 278 -23.58 5.81 -10.72
N VAL A 279 -23.30 4.68 -10.06
CA VAL A 279 -22.61 3.54 -10.71
C VAL A 279 -23.40 3.07 -11.94
N VAL A 280 -24.70 2.83 -11.79
CA VAL A 280 -25.56 2.35 -12.89
C VAL A 280 -25.66 3.35 -14.03
N LYS A 281 -25.71 4.65 -13.72
CA LYS A 281 -25.81 5.72 -14.73
C LYS A 281 -24.49 5.98 -15.44
N GLN A 282 -23.38 6.04 -14.72
CA GLN A 282 -22.07 6.43 -15.26
C GLN A 282 -21.31 5.24 -15.85
N PHE A 283 -21.51 4.04 -15.30
CA PHE A 283 -20.78 2.82 -15.69
C PHE A 283 -21.72 1.65 -16.02
N PRO A 284 -22.71 1.81 -16.92
CA PRO A 284 -23.80 0.84 -17.11
C PRO A 284 -23.35 -0.56 -17.54
N ARG A 285 -22.15 -0.69 -18.12
CA ARG A 285 -21.57 -1.95 -18.62
C ARG A 285 -20.58 -2.61 -17.64
N SER A 286 -20.30 -2.01 -16.49
CA SER A 286 -19.36 -2.59 -15.51
C SER A 286 -20.04 -3.65 -14.64
N ASP A 287 -19.25 -4.56 -14.07
CA ASP A 287 -19.74 -5.57 -13.14
C ASP A 287 -20.36 -4.91 -11.90
N GLU A 288 -19.79 -3.80 -11.44
CA GLU A 288 -20.30 -3.03 -10.32
C GLU A 288 -21.67 -2.43 -10.59
N ALA A 289 -22.03 -2.11 -11.84
CA ALA A 289 -23.37 -1.64 -12.15
C ALA A 289 -24.41 -2.75 -11.94
N SER A 290 -24.06 -4.00 -12.25
CA SER A 290 -24.94 -5.14 -11.94
C SER A 290 -25.11 -5.33 -10.43
N LEU A 291 -24.00 -5.32 -9.68
CA LEU A 291 -24.05 -5.38 -8.22
C LEU A 291 -24.82 -4.21 -7.59
N ALA A 292 -24.65 -2.99 -8.12
CA ALA A 292 -25.33 -1.79 -7.66
C ALA A 292 -26.85 -1.86 -7.90
N ARG A 293 -27.31 -2.41 -9.04
CA ARG A 293 -28.74 -2.62 -9.29
C ARG A 293 -29.36 -3.55 -8.25
N ASP A 294 -28.67 -4.61 -7.88
CA ASP A 294 -29.17 -5.56 -6.88
C ASP A 294 -29.21 -4.95 -5.48
N ARG A 295 -28.19 -4.17 -5.11
CA ARG A 295 -28.19 -3.38 -3.87
C ARG A 295 -29.32 -2.35 -3.81
N LEU A 296 -29.59 -1.65 -4.91
CA LEU A 296 -30.69 -0.69 -4.99
C LEU A 296 -32.06 -1.34 -4.75
N LYS A 297 -32.28 -2.54 -5.30
CA LYS A 297 -33.51 -3.31 -5.03
C LYS A 297 -33.61 -3.69 -3.57
N ALA A 298 -32.52 -4.12 -2.95
CA ALA A 298 -32.49 -4.48 -1.53
C ALA A 298 -32.79 -3.29 -0.61
N LEU A 299 -32.27 -2.09 -0.93
CA LEU A 299 -32.50 -0.86 -0.15
C LEU A 299 -33.87 -0.21 -0.38
N GLY A 300 -34.60 -0.65 -1.41
CA GLY A 300 -35.95 -0.18 -1.73
C GLY A 300 -37.05 -1.06 -1.14
N ARG A 301 -36.70 -2.17 -0.50
CA ARG A 301 -37.62 -3.06 0.20
C ARG A 301 -37.80 -2.66 1.66
#